data_AF-A0ABD8A741-F1
#
_entry.id   AF-A0ABD8A741-F1
#
_cell.length_a   1.000
_cell.length_b   1.000
_cell.length_c   1.000
_cell.angle_alpha   90.00
_cell.angle_beta   90.00
_cell.angle_gamma   90.00
#
_symmetry.space_group_name_H-M   'P 1'
#
loop_
_entity.id
_entity.type
_entity.pdbx_description
1 polymer ?
#
loop_
_entity_poly.entity_id
_entity_poly.type
_entity_poly.pdbx_seq_one_letter_code
_entity_poly.pdbx_strand_id
1 'polypeptide(L)'
;MTHSPRISLLLLALLAVLTSVPGLVFEETAGQQLAVECPFNESHALVYQRILEQNASVGEYYEMTCPEFLESMPPETRAHLYNTTMRGPRDIAADRVFVPPGK
;
A
#
# COMPACT_ATOMS: atom_id res chain seq x y z
N MET A 1 -31.17 -38.14 13.54
CA MET A 1 -30.98 -36.87 12.82
C MET A 1 -30.61 -37.19 11.39
N THR A 2 -31.56 -37.06 10.46
CA THR A 2 -31.33 -37.36 9.03
C THR A 2 -30.61 -36.18 8.39
N HIS A 3 -29.29 -36.29 8.22
CA HIS A 3 -28.56 -35.36 7.36
C HIS A 3 -29.07 -35.55 5.92
N SER A 4 -29.82 -34.56 5.44
CA SER A 4 -30.34 -34.57 4.07
C SER A 4 -29.15 -34.44 3.11
N PRO A 5 -28.90 -35.40 2.21
CA PRO A 5 -27.73 -35.39 1.32
C PRO A 5 -27.71 -34.16 0.40
N ARG A 6 -28.88 -33.55 0.19
CA ARG A 6 -29.05 -32.28 -0.53
C ARG A 6 -28.36 -31.11 0.17
N ILE A 7 -28.38 -31.08 1.51
CA ILE A 7 -27.76 -30.01 2.30
C ILE A 7 -26.23 -30.15 2.25
N SER A 8 -25.72 -31.38 2.31
CA SER A 8 -24.29 -31.65 2.16
C SER A 8 -23.77 -31.28 0.77
N LEU A 9 -24.54 -31.57 -0.29
CA LEU A 9 -24.18 -31.17 -1.66
C LEU A 9 -24.21 -29.66 -1.86
N LEU A 10 -25.18 -28.97 -1.27
CA LEU A 10 -25.26 -27.51 -1.32
C LEU A 10 -24.07 -26.85 -0.58
N LEU A 11 -23.68 -27.38 0.58
CA LEU A 11 -22.49 -26.93 1.29
C LEU A 11 -21.21 -27.13 0.49
N LEU A 12 -21.06 -28.30 -0.14
CA LEU A 12 -19.90 -28.60 -0.99
C LEU A 12 -19.83 -27.69 -2.22
N ALA A 13 -20.97 -27.42 -2.86
CA ALA A 13 -21.06 -26.49 -3.97
C ALA A 13 -20.72 -25.05 -3.55
N LEU A 14 -21.15 -24.63 -2.35
CA LEU A 14 -20.81 -23.31 -1.81
C LEU A 14 -19.30 -23.17 -1.54
N LEU A 15 -18.68 -24.21 -0.96
CA LEU A 15 -17.23 -24.28 -0.76
C LEU A 15 -16.46 -24.25 -2.09
N ALA A 16 -16.93 -24.97 -3.11
CA ALA A 16 -16.31 -24.96 -4.43
C ALA A 16 -16.34 -23.58 -5.08
N VAL A 17 -17.47 -22.86 -4.96
CA VAL A 17 -17.61 -21.48 -5.48
C VAL A 17 -16.68 -20.51 -4.75
N LEU A 18 -16.49 -20.64 -3.43
CA LEU A 18 -15.53 -19.83 -2.67
C LEU A 18 -14.08 -20.05 -3.14
N THR A 19 -13.73 -21.27 -3.57
CA THR A 19 -12.39 -21.57 -4.10
C THR A 19 -12.18 -21.19 -5.57
N SER A 20 -13.26 -21.02 -6.34
CA SER A 20 -13.19 -20.71 -7.77
C SER A 20 -13.21 -19.22 -8.08
N VAL A 21 -13.30 -18.34 -7.08
CA VAL A 21 -13.13 -16.90 -7.24
C VAL A 21 -11.64 -16.58 -7.04
N PRO A 22 -10.87 -16.29 -8.12
CA PRO A 22 -9.52 -15.79 -7.99
C PRO A 22 -9.66 -14.33 -7.52
N GLY A 23 -9.67 -14.12 -6.21
CA GLY A 23 -9.86 -12.79 -5.63
C GLY A 23 -10.44 -12.74 -4.22
N LEU A 24 -10.91 -13.85 -3.65
CA LEU A 24 -11.28 -13.91 -2.23
C LEU A 24 -10.09 -14.33 -1.37
N VAL A 25 -8.96 -13.64 -1.56
CA VAL A 25 -7.93 -13.60 -0.55
C VAL A 25 -8.31 -12.45 0.36
N PHE A 26 -9.09 -12.78 1.39
CA PHE A 26 -9.23 -11.96 2.59
C PHE A 26 -7.88 -12.05 3.33
N GLU A 27 -6.82 -11.54 2.73
CA GLU A 27 -5.53 -11.35 3.41
C GLU A 27 -5.66 -10.07 4.21
N GLU A 28 -6.25 -10.25 5.39
CA GLU A 28 -5.96 -9.44 6.55
C GLU A 28 -4.49 -9.70 6.94
N THR A 29 -3.56 -9.18 6.15
CA THR A 29 -2.12 -9.17 6.46
C THR A 29 -1.61 -7.75 6.42
N ALA A 30 -2.10 -6.97 7.38
CA ALA A 30 -1.33 -5.89 7.94
C ALA A 30 0.02 -6.44 8.43
N GLY A 31 1.04 -6.41 7.56
CA GLY A 31 2.43 -6.67 7.94
C GLY A 31 3.11 -7.89 7.35
N GLN A 32 2.55 -8.58 6.34
CA GLN A 32 3.39 -9.42 5.50
C GLN A 32 4.12 -8.51 4.53
N GLN A 33 5.30 -8.06 4.97
CA GLN A 33 6.28 -7.38 4.15
C GLN A 33 6.72 -8.36 3.07
N LEU A 34 5.94 -8.49 2.01
CA LEU A 34 6.43 -8.95 0.72
C LEU A 34 7.64 -8.09 0.46
N ALA A 35 8.82 -8.70 0.46
CA ALA A 35 10.06 -8.01 0.14
C ALA A 35 9.93 -7.59 -1.33
N VAL A 36 9.37 -6.39 -1.55
CA VAL A 36 9.27 -5.80 -2.87
C VAL A 36 10.70 -5.45 -3.25
N GLU A 37 11.26 -6.25 -4.15
CA GLU A 37 12.56 -5.96 -4.73
C GLU A 37 12.37 -4.78 -5.68
N CYS A 38 12.81 -3.60 -5.24
CA CYS A 38 12.81 -2.38 -6.06
C CYS A 38 14.15 -2.32 -6.80
N PRO A 39 14.20 -2.52 -8.13
CA PRO A 39 15.44 -2.44 -8.90
C PRO A 39 15.82 -0.97 -9.15
N PHE A 40 16.14 -0.24 -8.09
CA PHE A 40 16.52 1.16 -8.19
C PHE A 40 18.04 1.30 -8.35
N ASN A 41 18.46 1.94 -9.45
CA ASN A 41 19.86 1.97 -9.88
C ASN A 41 20.58 3.30 -9.56
N GLU A 42 19.85 4.32 -9.10
CA GLU A 42 20.37 5.66 -8.79
C GLU A 42 20.51 5.86 -7.27
N SER A 43 21.13 6.97 -6.87
CA SER A 43 21.14 7.36 -5.45
C SER A 43 19.76 7.87 -5.06
N HIS A 44 19.13 7.23 -4.07
CA HIS A 44 17.80 7.64 -3.57
C HIS A 44 17.76 9.12 -3.19
N ALA A 45 18.86 9.65 -2.63
CA ALA A 45 18.96 11.04 -2.21
C ALA A 45 18.88 12.02 -3.39
N LEU A 46 19.51 11.70 -4.53
CA LEU A 46 19.52 12.57 -5.71
C LEU A 46 18.14 12.61 -6.38
N VAL A 47 17.49 11.46 -6.52
CA VAL A 47 16.14 11.40 -7.09
C VAL A 47 15.12 12.03 -6.17
N TYR A 48 15.23 11.81 -4.86
CA TYR A 48 14.37 12.46 -3.88
C TYR A 48 14.50 13.99 -3.95
N GLN A 49 15.72 14.53 -4.05
CA GLN A 49 15.92 15.97 -4.18
C GLN A 49 15.35 16.52 -5.49
N ARG A 50 15.60 15.85 -6.62
CA ARG A 50 15.05 16.25 -7.94
C ARG A 50 13.52 16.28 -7.91
N ILE A 51 12.90 15.28 -7.29
CA ILE A 51 11.44 15.18 -7.18
C ILE A 51 10.86 16.25 -6.25
N LEU A 52 11.55 16.57 -5.15
CA LEU A 52 11.18 17.68 -4.29
C LEU A 52 11.18 19.02 -5.04
N GLU A 53 12.21 19.27 -5.87
CA GLU A 53 12.29 20.49 -6.68
C GLU A 53 11.17 20.60 -7.73
N GLN A 54 10.57 19.47 -8.12
CA GLN A 54 9.46 19.40 -9.06
C GLN A 54 8.07 19.49 -8.41
N ASN A 55 8.00 19.62 -7.07
CA ASN A 55 6.74 19.56 -6.30
C ASN A 55 5.91 18.30 -6.60
N ALA A 56 6.56 17.18 -6.90
CA ALA A 56 5.84 15.95 -7.22
C ALA A 56 5.19 15.33 -5.97
N SER A 57 4.23 14.46 -6.24
CA SER A 57 3.56 13.63 -5.24
C SER A 57 4.45 12.46 -4.78
N VAL A 58 4.10 11.90 -3.62
CA VAL A 58 4.70 10.67 -3.11
C VAL A 58 4.42 9.50 -4.08
N GLY A 59 3.26 9.50 -4.74
CA GLY A 59 2.93 8.53 -5.79
C GLY A 59 3.92 8.58 -6.95
N GLU A 60 4.17 9.76 -7.52
CA GLU A 60 5.12 9.94 -8.63
C GLU A 60 6.55 9.53 -8.24
N TYR A 61 6.96 9.75 -6.99
CA TYR A 61 8.25 9.27 -6.49
C TYR A 61 8.35 7.74 -6.56
N TYR A 62 7.33 7.02 -6.06
CA TYR A 62 7.35 5.56 -6.08
C TYR A 62 7.16 4.99 -7.48
N GLU A 63 6.44 5.68 -8.37
CA GLU A 63 6.30 5.23 -9.77
C GLU A 63 7.66 5.15 -10.48
N MET A 64 8.59 6.07 -10.16
CA MET A 64 9.93 6.05 -10.72
C MET A 64 10.91 5.14 -9.98
N THR A 65 10.75 5.00 -8.65
CA THR A 65 11.76 4.34 -7.81
C THR A 65 11.41 2.90 -7.45
N CYS A 66 10.13 2.57 -7.37
CA CYS A 66 9.61 1.24 -7.08
C CYS A 66 8.12 1.12 -7.47
N PRO A 67 7.80 1.02 -8.78
CA PRO A 67 6.41 0.92 -9.23
C PRO A 67 5.69 -0.30 -8.65
N GLU A 68 6.42 -1.39 -8.40
CA GLU A 68 5.88 -2.62 -7.80
C GLU A 68 5.27 -2.36 -6.41
N PHE A 69 5.82 -1.40 -5.66
CA PHE A 69 5.28 -0.99 -4.37
C PHE A 69 3.89 -0.38 -4.54
N LEU A 70 3.68 0.45 -5.57
CA LEU A 70 2.36 1.04 -5.86
C LEU A 70 1.37 -0.01 -6.36
N GLU A 71 1.83 -0.99 -7.15
CA GLU A 71 0.99 -2.08 -7.66
C GLU A 71 0.50 -3.01 -6.54
N SER A 72 1.28 -3.16 -5.48
CA SER A 72 0.89 -3.95 -4.31
C SER A 72 -0.18 -3.29 -3.43
N MET A 73 -0.48 -2.01 -3.65
CA MET A 73 -1.39 -1.23 -2.80
C MET A 73 -2.85 -1.27 -3.26
N PRO A 74 -3.80 -1.15 -2.33
CA PRO A 74 -5.19 -0.85 -2.67
C PRO A 74 -5.31 0.45 -3.49
N PRO A 75 -6.24 0.51 -4.46
CA PRO A 75 -6.41 1.69 -5.32
C PRO A 75 -6.57 3.00 -4.56
N GLU A 76 -7.28 2.98 -3.43
CA GLU A 76 -7.52 4.15 -2.59
C GLU A 76 -6.22 4.64 -1.93
N THR A 77 -5.38 3.71 -1.48
CA THR A 77 -4.07 4.03 -0.88
C THR A 77 -3.14 4.61 -1.93
N ARG A 78 -3.09 4.00 -3.12
CA ARG A 78 -2.32 4.52 -4.25
C ARG A 78 -2.78 5.93 -4.65
N ALA A 79 -4.10 6.15 -4.75
CA ALA A 79 -4.66 7.47 -5.04
C ALA A 79 -4.29 8.52 -3.97
N HIS A 80 -4.27 8.13 -2.69
CA HIS A 80 -3.81 8.99 -1.61
C HIS A 80 -2.35 9.42 -1.78
N LEU A 81 -1.46 8.49 -2.19
CA LEU A 81 -0.05 8.82 -2.43
C LEU A 81 0.13 9.80 -3.60
N TYR A 82 -0.63 9.66 -4.68
CA TYR A 82 -0.63 10.63 -5.80
C TYR A 82 -1.17 12.01 -5.42
N ASN A 83 -2.02 12.08 -4.38
CA ASN A 83 -2.54 13.35 -3.87
C ASN A 83 -1.65 13.97 -2.77
N THR A 84 -0.65 13.23 -2.28
CA THR A 84 0.22 13.68 -1.19
C THR A 84 1.47 14.29 -1.77
N THR A 85 1.59 15.62 -1.71
CA THR A 85 2.82 16.32 -2.13
C THR A 85 4.00 15.89 -1.28
N MET A 86 5.13 15.59 -1.92
CA MET A 86 6.36 15.35 -1.18
C MET A 86 6.82 16.62 -0.45
N ARG A 87 7.32 16.43 0.78
CA ARG A 87 7.82 17.53 1.62
C ARG A 87 9.29 17.34 1.94
N GLY A 88 10.05 18.43 1.87
CA GLY A 88 11.46 18.40 2.23
C GLY A 88 11.68 18.32 3.73
N PRO A 89 12.89 17.94 4.19
CA PRO A 89 13.22 17.89 5.61
C PRO A 89 13.01 19.24 6.34
N ARG A 90 13.19 20.36 5.63
CA ARG A 90 12.98 21.71 6.18
C ARG A 90 11.51 22.01 6.42
N ASP A 91 10.61 21.51 5.57
CA ASP A 91 9.17 21.77 5.67
C ASP A 91 8.56 20.97 6.83
N ILE A 92 9.04 19.74 7.05
CA ILE A 92 8.62 18.90 8.17
C ILE A 92 9.04 19.51 9.52
N ALA A 93 10.22 20.15 9.58
CA ALA A 93 10.69 20.82 10.78
C ALA A 93 9.88 22.10 11.10
N ALA A 94 9.41 22.80 10.08
CA ALA A 94 8.59 24.00 10.25
C ALA A 94 7.19 23.70 10.82
N ASP A 95 6.62 22.54 10.50
CA ASP A 95 5.28 22.11 10.97
C ASP A 95 5.29 21.57 12.42
N ARG A 96 6.48 21.30 12.98
CA ARG A 96 6.64 20.85 14.36
C ARG A 96 6.78 22.06 15.27
N VAL A 97 5.65 22.66 15.66
CA VAL A 97 5.63 23.58 16.81
C VAL A 97 6.03 22.80 18.04
N PHE A 98 7.29 22.98 18.49
CA PHE A 98 7.77 22.39 19.72
C PHE A 98 7.03 23.04 20.90
N VAL A 99 6.07 22.33 21.49
CA VAL A 99 5.42 22.74 22.73
C VAL A 99 6.28 22.18 23.88
N PRO A 100 7.07 23.00 24.59
CA PRO A 100 7.81 22.52 25.74
C PRO A 100 6.84 22.05 26.85
N PRO A 101 7.19 21.03 27.64
CA PRO A 101 6.37 20.61 28.77
C PRO A 101 6.22 21.78 29.76
N GLY A 102 4.98 22.08 30.14
CA GLY A 102 4.66 23.11 31.13
C GLY A 102 5.28 22.79 32.48
N LYS A 103 5.77 23.84 33.15
CA LYS A 103 6.34 23.76 34.51
C LYS A 103 5.27 23.45 35.55
#